data_AF-A0AAN1JM12-F1
#
_entry.id   AF-A0AAN1JM12-F1
#
_cell.length_a   1.000
_cell.length_b   1.000
_cell.length_c   1.000
_cell.angle_alpha   90.00
_cell.angle_beta   90.00
_cell.angle_gamma   90.00
#
_symmetry.space_group_name_H-M   'P 1'
#
loop_
_entity.id
_entity.type
_entity.pdbx_description
1 polymer ?
#
loop_
_entity_poly.entity_id
_entity_poly.type
_entity_poly.pdbx_seq_one_letter_code
_entity_poly.pdbx_strand_id
1 'polypeptide(L)'
;MLARHLAIGFHEGQFSFWFCDAIDNAVVGFVYDDCLADGDDLPALFSAVYLAFDAGKVDCHGIELIEVFTRPMIAETAEDLPSDARKARF
;
A
#
# COMPACT_ATOMS: atom_id res chain seq x y z
N MET A 1 2.96 10.74 1.32
CA MET A 1 3.79 10.63 0.09
C MET A 1 4.29 9.21 -0.18
N LEU A 2 4.70 8.46 0.86
CA LEU A 2 5.20 7.08 0.70
C LEU A 2 4.12 6.09 0.20
N ALA A 3 2.99 5.97 0.90
CA ALA A 3 1.87 5.09 0.52
C ALA A 3 1.45 5.26 -0.96
N ARG A 4 1.41 6.52 -1.42
CA ARG A 4 1.16 6.87 -2.81
C ARG A 4 2.18 6.25 -3.79
N HIS A 5 3.47 6.35 -3.48
CA HIS A 5 4.52 5.79 -4.35
C HIS A 5 4.47 4.27 -4.36
N LEU A 6 4.21 3.64 -3.21
CA LEU A 6 4.05 2.19 -3.13
C LEU A 6 2.85 1.71 -3.96
N ALA A 7 1.69 2.35 -3.80
CA ALA A 7 0.48 2.02 -4.56
C ALA A 7 0.71 2.13 -6.08
N ILE A 8 1.23 3.25 -6.55
CA ILE A 8 1.44 3.48 -7.99
C ILE A 8 2.55 2.61 -8.54
N GLY A 9 3.69 2.54 -7.86
CA GLY A 9 4.81 1.74 -8.33
C GLY A 9 4.49 0.25 -8.36
N PHE A 10 3.72 -0.26 -7.41
CA PHE A 10 3.21 -1.63 -7.45
C PHE A 10 2.18 -1.83 -8.58
N HIS A 11 1.22 -0.91 -8.72
CA HIS A 11 0.19 -0.96 -9.76
C HIS A 11 0.78 -0.94 -11.18
N GLU A 12 1.81 -0.12 -11.41
CA GLU A 12 2.52 -0.01 -12.69
C GLU A 12 3.56 -1.13 -12.91
N GLY A 13 3.69 -2.06 -11.96
CA GLY A 13 4.65 -3.18 -12.04
C GLY A 13 6.12 -2.76 -11.87
N GLN A 14 6.38 -1.55 -11.38
CA GLN A 14 7.72 -1.04 -11.09
C GLN A 14 8.28 -1.62 -9.79
N PHE A 15 7.41 -1.94 -8.83
CA PHE A 15 7.79 -2.53 -7.54
C PHE A 15 7.20 -3.93 -7.37
N SER A 16 7.96 -4.82 -6.74
CA SER A 16 7.46 -6.15 -6.38
C SER A 16 6.61 -6.07 -5.11
N PHE A 17 5.73 -7.07 -4.93
CA PHE A 17 4.93 -7.21 -3.71
C PHE A 17 5.79 -7.20 -2.45
N TRP A 18 6.80 -8.08 -2.39
CA TRP A 18 7.67 -8.22 -1.23
C TRP A 18 8.48 -6.97 -0.91
N PHE A 19 8.85 -6.19 -1.93
CA PHE A 19 9.50 -4.90 -1.70
C PHE A 19 8.54 -3.92 -1.04
N CYS A 20 7.32 -3.76 -1.59
CA CYS A 20 6.34 -2.83 -1.04
C CYS A 20 5.92 -3.22 0.37
N ASP A 21 5.65 -4.51 0.58
CA ASP A 21 5.28 -5.05 1.88
C ASP A 21 6.37 -4.84 2.94
N ALA A 22 7.65 -5.05 2.59
CA ALA A 22 8.75 -4.81 3.51
C ALA A 22 8.84 -3.32 3.91
N ILE A 23 8.62 -2.40 2.97
CA ILE A 23 8.62 -0.97 3.25
C ILE A 23 7.42 -0.60 4.13
N ASP A 24 6.21 -1.06 3.80
CA ASP A 24 5.00 -0.78 4.59
C ASP A 24 5.14 -1.28 6.03
N ASN A 25 5.59 -2.52 6.23
CA ASN A 25 5.82 -3.06 7.57
C ASN A 25 6.92 -2.29 8.34
N ALA A 26 7.94 -1.78 7.65
CA ALA A 26 9.00 -1.01 8.29
C ALA A 26 8.51 0.35 8.80
N VAL A 27 7.54 0.96 8.12
CA VAL A 27 7.03 2.30 8.49
C VAL A 27 5.79 2.26 9.36
N VAL A 28 5.01 1.17 9.34
CA VAL A 28 3.72 1.09 10.02
C VAL A 28 3.84 1.36 11.52
N GLY A 29 4.86 0.81 12.18
CA GLY A 29 5.09 1.02 13.61
C GLY A 29 5.27 2.50 13.97
N PHE A 30 6.04 3.24 13.18
CA PHE A 30 6.25 4.68 13.39
C PHE A 30 4.97 5.48 13.18
N VAL A 31 4.20 5.16 12.13
CA VAL A 31 2.93 5.87 11.87
C VAL A 31 1.91 5.60 12.97
N TYR A 32 1.81 4.36 13.46
CA TYR A 32 0.94 4.02 14.58
C TYR A 32 1.36 4.76 15.85
N ASP A 33 2.65 4.76 16.19
CA ASP A 33 3.16 5.41 17.40
C ASP A 33 2.91 6.93 17.38
N ASP A 34 3.16 7.60 16.25
CA ASP A 34 2.91 9.04 16.09
C ASP A 34 1.40 9.35 16.19
N CYS A 35 0.54 8.63 15.46
CA CYS A 35 -0.91 8.84 15.51
C CYS A 35 -1.49 8.60 16.91
N LEU A 36 -1.02 7.56 17.62
CA LEU A 36 -1.45 7.27 18.99
C LEU A 36 -1.00 8.36 19.98
N ALA A 37 0.20 8.93 19.79
CA ALA A 37 0.70 10.00 20.63
C ALA A 37 -0.11 11.31 20.48
N ASP A 38 -0.54 11.60 19.25
CA ASP A 38 -1.30 12.82 18.94
C ASP A 38 -2.83 12.64 19.11
N GLY A 39 -3.30 11.39 19.28
CA GLY A 39 -4.72 11.05 19.39
C GLY A 39 -5.47 11.12 18.05
N ASP A 40 -4.74 11.05 16.95
CA ASP A 40 -5.24 11.14 15.58
C ASP A 40 -5.54 9.75 14.99
N ASP A 41 -6.43 9.72 14.00
CA ASP A 41 -6.65 8.55 13.17
C ASP A 41 -5.45 8.32 12.22
N LEU A 42 -5.23 7.06 11.81
CA LEU A 42 -4.25 6.78 10.78
C LEU A 42 -4.60 7.50 9.46
N PRO A 43 -3.59 7.96 8.71
CA PRO A 43 -3.84 8.56 7.40
C PRO A 43 -4.56 7.57 6.49
N ALA A 44 -5.76 7.93 6.01
CA ALA A 44 -6.64 7.03 5.27
C ALA A 44 -5.96 6.32 4.09
N LEU A 45 -5.14 7.04 3.31
CA LEU A 45 -4.37 6.45 2.21
C LEU A 45 -3.31 5.45 2.69
N PHE A 46 -2.63 5.75 3.80
CA PHE A 46 -1.66 4.82 4.37
C PHE A 46 -2.34 3.54 4.84
N SER A 47 -3.45 3.65 5.57
CA SER A 47 -4.24 2.50 6.01
C SER A 47 -4.73 1.64 4.85
N ALA A 48 -5.27 2.26 3.78
CA ALA A 48 -5.74 1.52 2.61
C ALA A 48 -4.62 0.72 1.94
N VAL A 49 -3.45 1.34 1.75
CA VAL A 49 -2.28 0.69 1.14
C VAL A 49 -1.74 -0.43 2.03
N TYR A 50 -1.57 -0.18 3.33
CA TYR A 50 -1.11 -1.18 4.29
C TYR A 50 -2.02 -2.41 4.31
N LEU A 51 -3.34 -2.21 4.39
CA LEU A 51 -4.33 -3.29 4.41
C LEU A 51 -4.33 -4.10 3.10
N ALA A 52 -4.09 -3.46 1.96
CA ALA A 52 -4.00 -4.15 0.68
C ALA A 52 -2.81 -5.11 0.61
N PHE A 53 -1.64 -4.70 1.11
CA PHE A 53 -0.46 -5.58 1.17
C PHE A 53 -0.61 -6.67 2.23
N ASP A 54 -1.22 -6.37 3.37
CA ASP A 54 -1.48 -7.36 4.42
C ASP A 54 -2.43 -8.48 3.94
N ALA A 55 -3.47 -8.13 3.18
CA ALA A 55 -4.40 -9.11 2.60
C ALA A 55 -3.75 -10.11 1.65
N GLY A 56 -2.61 -9.75 1.03
CA GLY A 56 -1.85 -10.61 0.12
C GLY A 56 -1.00 -11.68 0.82
N LYS A 57 -0.83 -11.63 2.15
CA LYS A 57 0.09 -12.51 2.90
C LYS A 57 -0.50 -13.85 3.36
N VAL A 58 -1.82 -14.01 3.38
CA VAL A 58 -2.51 -15.08 4.14
C VAL A 58 -2.53 -16.44 3.42
N ASP A 59 -1.38 -17.02 3.14
CA ASP A 59 -1.28 -18.32 2.46
C ASP A 59 -1.50 -19.49 3.42
N CYS A 60 -2.59 -20.24 3.23
CA CYS A 60 -2.60 -21.64 3.62
C CYS A 60 -3.08 -22.61 2.53
N HIS A 61 -3.58 -22.14 1.37
CA HIS A 61 -4.41 -22.95 0.46
C HIS A 61 -4.06 -22.82 -1.03
N GLY A 62 -2.87 -22.35 -1.41
CA GLY A 62 -2.44 -22.35 -2.83
C GLY A 62 -3.22 -21.37 -3.72
N ILE A 63 -3.73 -20.28 -3.13
CA ILE A 63 -4.32 -19.15 -3.84
C ILE A 63 -3.22 -18.09 -4.01
N GLU A 64 -3.12 -17.50 -5.21
CA GLU A 64 -2.29 -16.31 -5.46
C GLU A 64 -2.96 -15.07 -4.84
N LEU A 65 -2.88 -14.93 -3.51
CA LEU A 65 -3.59 -13.90 -2.75
C LEU A 65 -3.19 -12.48 -3.15
N ILE A 66 -1.96 -12.31 -3.64
CA ILE A 66 -1.49 -11.07 -4.23
C ILE A 66 -2.39 -10.65 -5.40
N GLU A 67 -2.74 -11.60 -6.27
CA GLU A 67 -3.58 -11.36 -7.45
C GLU A 67 -5.06 -11.20 -7.06
N VAL A 68 -5.52 -11.93 -6.04
CA VAL A 68 -6.92 -11.92 -5.61
C VAL A 68 -7.27 -10.69 -4.75
N PHE A 69 -6.35 -10.25 -3.90
CA PHE A 69 -6.61 -9.21 -2.90
C PHE A 69 -5.76 -7.96 -3.12
N THR A 70 -4.43 -8.09 -3.12
CA THR A 70 -3.55 -6.91 -3.14
C THR A 70 -3.70 -6.12 -4.44
N ARG A 71 -3.68 -6.79 -5.60
CA ARG A 71 -3.78 -6.09 -6.89
C ARG A 71 -5.08 -5.31 -7.08
N PRO A 72 -6.27 -5.89 -6.83
CA PRO A 72 -7.51 -5.13 -6.93
C PRO A 72 -7.57 -3.93 -5.97
N MET A 73 -7.18 -4.12 -4.70
CA MET A 73 -7.24 -3.07 -3.69
C MET A 73 -6.26 -1.92 -3.98
N ILE A 74 -5.06 -2.25 -4.45
CA ILE A 74 -4.09 -1.22 -4.87
C ILE A 74 -4.53 -0.53 -6.16
N ALA A 75 -5.17 -1.23 -7.10
CA ALA A 75 -5.70 -0.61 -8.32
C ALA A 75 -6.77 0.45 -7.98
N GLU A 76 -7.74 0.11 -7.14
CA GLU A 76 -8.76 1.05 -6.63
C GLU A 76 -8.09 2.28 -5.98
N THR A 77 -7.15 2.02 -5.06
CA THR A 77 -6.41 3.09 -4.37
C THR A 77 -5.60 3.96 -5.34
N ALA A 78 -4.99 3.38 -6.38
CA ALA A 78 -4.16 4.09 -7.34
C ALA A 78 -4.97 4.90 -8.36
N GLU A 79 -6.16 4.42 -8.72
CA GLU A 79 -7.07 5.05 -9.68
C GLU A 79 -7.80 6.25 -9.07
N ASP A 80 -8.12 6.19 -7.78
CA ASP A 80 -8.75 7.29 -7.02
C ASP A 80 -7.80 8.46 -6.72
N LEU A 81 -6.50 8.30 -6.96
CA LEU A 81 -5.52 9.38 -6.75
C LEU A 81 -5.55 10.41 -7.90
N PRO A 82 -5.51 11.72 -7.58
CA PRO A 82 -5.57 12.76 -8.59
C PRO A 82 -4.44 12.66 -9.64
N SER A 83 -4.85 12.86 -10.91
CA SER A 83 -4.10 12.67 -12.17
C SER A 83 -2.74 13.38 -12.26
N ASP A 84 -2.57 14.53 -11.60
CA ASP A 84 -1.30 15.29 -11.60
C ASP A 84 -0.10 14.45 -11.14
N ALA A 85 -0.43 13.43 -10.37
CA ALA A 85 0.40 12.38 -9.85
C ALA A 85 1.06 11.36 -10.82
N ARG A 86 0.52 11.20 -12.03
CA ARG A 86 0.91 10.14 -12.99
C ARG A 86 2.01 10.60 -13.98
N LYS A 87 2.45 11.86 -13.86
CA LYS A 87 3.38 12.52 -14.80
C LYS A 87 4.83 12.67 -14.31
N ALA A 88 5.20 12.13 -13.16
CA ALA A 88 6.61 12.07 -12.76
C ALA A 88 7.29 10.85 -13.40
N ARG A 89 7.47 10.89 -14.73
CA ARG A 89 8.48 10.06 -15.40
C ARG A 89 9.84 10.70 -15.12
N PHE A 90 10.70 10.00 -14.38
CA PHE A 90 12.14 10.25 -14.43
C PHE A 90 12.72 9.68 -15.73
#